data_AF-A0A6B0SPX8-F1
#
_entry.id   AF-A0A6B0SPX8-F1
#
_cell.length_a   1.000
_cell.length_b   1.000
_cell.length_c   1.000
_cell.angle_alpha   90.00
_cell.angle_beta   90.00
_cell.angle_gamma   90.00
#
_symmetry.space_group_name_H-M   'P 1'
#
loop_
_entity.id
_entity.type
_entity.pdbx_description
1 polymer ?
#
loop_
_entity_poly.entity_id
_entity_poly.type
_entity_poly.pdbx_seq_one_letter_code
_entity_poly.pdbx_strand_id
1 'polypeptide(L)' 'MERATLDALAWGAVGALTFLVLAQAYRFFADAGLGFLPLLGVAVAVFAVTAAGARAFAARLS' A
#
# COMPACT_ATOMS: atom_id res chain seq x y z
N MET A 1 -12.78 3.42 17.94
CA MET A 1 -12.28 2.34 17.04
C MET A 1 -11.45 1.38 17.87
N GLU A 2 -11.61 0.09 17.64
CA GLU A 2 -10.87 -0.95 18.36
C GLU A 2 -9.37 -0.86 18.05
N ARG A 3 -8.49 -1.00 19.04
CA ARG A 3 -7.03 -0.81 18.88
C ARG A 3 -6.46 -1.67 17.74
N ALA A 4 -6.95 -2.89 17.58
CA ALA A 4 -6.57 -3.79 16.50
C ALA A 4 -6.89 -3.23 15.09
N THR A 5 -7.98 -2.46 14.95
CA THR A 5 -8.33 -1.80 13.68
C THR A 5 -7.37 -0.66 13.37
N LEU A 6 -6.97 0.12 14.37
CA LEU A 6 -6.00 1.21 14.19
C LEU A 6 -4.61 0.66 13.85
N ASP A 7 -4.19 -0.44 14.48
CA ASP A 7 -2.94 -1.14 14.15
C ASP A 7 -2.95 -1.68 12.72
N ALA A 8 -4.05 -2.31 12.29
CA ALA A 8 -4.19 -2.79 10.93
C ALA A 8 -4.15 -1.64 9.90
N LEU A 9 -4.78 -0.50 10.21
CA LEU A 9 -4.72 0.70 9.38
C LEU A 9 -3.29 1.26 9.31
N ALA A 10 -2.58 1.31 10.44
CA ALA A 10 -1.22 1.81 10.52
C ALA A 10 -0.27 0.93 9.68
N TRP A 11 -0.36 -0.39 9.82
CA TRP A 11 0.41 -1.32 9.01
C TRP A 11 0.05 -1.26 7.52
N GLY A 12 -1.23 -1.11 7.19
CA GLY A 12 -1.68 -0.87 5.82
C GLY A 12 -1.11 0.43 5.23
N ALA A 13 -1.07 1.50 6.02
CA ALA A 13 -0.48 2.78 5.63
C ALA A 13 1.04 2.65 5.40
N VAL A 14 1.76 1.97 6.30
CA VAL A 14 3.20 1.70 6.13
C VAL A 14 3.49 0.94 4.83
N GLY A 15 2.70 -0.11 4.54
CA GLY A 15 2.85 -0.89 3.30
C GLY A 15 2.59 -0.05 2.05
N ALA A 16 1.51 0.75 2.04
CA ALA A 16 1.17 1.61 0.92
C ALA A 16 2.21 2.72 0.69
N LEU A 17 2.69 3.37 1.76
CA LEU A 17 3.73 4.38 1.66
C LEU A 17 5.07 3.79 1.20
N THR A 18 5.44 2.60 1.68
CA THR A 18 6.66 1.90 1.24
C THR A 18 6.60 1.56 -0.25
N PHE A 19 5.46 1.05 -0.72
CA PHE A 19 5.25 0.80 -2.14
C PHE A 19 5.31 2.07 -2.98
N LEU A 20 4.69 3.16 -2.50
CA LEU A 20 4.73 4.45 -3.17
C LEU A 20 6.18 4.95 -3.31
N VAL A 21 6.98 4.86 -2.25
CA VAL A 21 8.40 5.23 -2.28
C VAL A 21 9.17 4.39 -3.32
N LEU A 22 8.97 3.07 -3.34
CA LEU A 22 9.61 2.18 -4.32
C LEU A 22 9.18 2.50 -5.76
N ALA A 23 7.90 2.77 -5.99
CA ALA A 23 7.38 3.13 -7.31
C ALA A 23 7.94 4.47 -7.81
N GLN A 24 8.08 5.45 -6.90
CA GLN A 24 8.70 6.73 -7.23
C GLN A 24 10.20 6.59 -7.47
N ALA A 25 10.91 5.79 -6.67
CA ALA A 25 12.32 5.49 -6.90
C ALA A 25 12.52 4.78 -8.24
N TYR A 26 11.70 3.78 -8.55
CA TYR A 26 11.74 3.09 -9.84
C TYR A 26 11.51 4.07 -10.99
N ARG A 27 10.53 4.96 -10.90
CA ARG A 27 10.29 5.97 -11.93
C ARG A 27 11.44 6.99 -12.04
N PHE A 28 12.04 7.40 -10.92
CA PHE A 28 13.17 8.31 -10.88
C PHE A 28 14.42 7.70 -11.53
N PHE A 29 14.67 6.40 -11.32
CA PHE A 29 15.83 5.70 -11.86
C PHE A 29 15.61 5.11 -13.26
N ALA A 30 14.37 4.84 -13.68
CA ALA A 30 14.10 4.14 -14.94
C ALA A 30 13.88 5.04 -16.16
N ASP A 31 13.91 6.38 -16.01
CA ASP A 31 13.75 7.37 -17.11
C ASP A 31 12.54 7.13 -18.05
N ALA A 32 11.57 6.34 -17.61
CA ALA A 32 10.42 5.93 -18.40
C ALA A 32 9.25 6.84 -18.06
N GLY A 33 8.87 7.71 -19.00
CA GLY A 33 7.82 8.75 -18.90
C GLY A 33 6.40 8.23 -18.62
N LEU A 34 6.20 7.53 -17.51
CA LEU A 34 4.90 7.15 -16.98
C LEU A 34 4.37 8.34 -16.17
N GLY A 35 3.24 8.88 -16.64
CA GLY A 35 2.54 9.97 -15.96
C GLY A 35 2.10 9.60 -14.54
N PHE A 36 1.74 10.60 -13.75
CA PHE A 36 1.32 10.44 -12.34
C PHE A 36 0.11 9.51 -12.16
N LEU A 37 -0.80 9.47 -13.14
CA LEU A 37 -2.09 8.76 -13.03
C LEU A 37 -1.95 7.23 -13.01
N PRO A 38 -1.14 6.58 -13.89
CA PRO A 38 -0.79 5.16 -13.74
C PRO A 38 -0.19 4.81 -12.38
N LEU A 39 0.73 5.64 -11.87
CA LEU A 39 1.36 5.42 -10.56
C LEU A 39 0.36 5.47 -9.41
N LEU A 40 -0.55 6.44 -9.45
CA LEU A 40 -1.63 6.56 -8.47
C LEU A 40 -2.53 5.30 -8.49
N GLY A 41 -2.87 4.81 -9.68
CA GLY A 41 -3.66 3.59 -9.85
C GLY A 41 -3.00 2.37 -9.22
N VAL A 42 -1.69 2.18 -9.45
CA VAL A 42 -0.94 1.07 -8.84
C VAL A 42 -0.82 1.24 -7.33
N ALA A 43 -0.58 2.46 -6.83
CA ALA A 43 -0.51 2.72 -5.39
C ALA A 43 -1.85 2.39 -4.69
N VAL A 44 -2.97 2.75 -5.29
CA VAL A 44 -4.32 2.39 -4.78
C VAL A 44 -4.53 0.88 -4.81
N ALA A 45 -4.13 0.19 -5.89
CA ALA A 45 -4.26 -1.25 -5.98
C ALA A 45 -3.45 -1.97 -4.90
N VAL A 46 -2.19 -1.56 -4.67
CA VAL A 46 -1.36 -2.14 -3.62
C VAL A 46 -1.91 -1.85 -2.24
N PHE A 47 -2.37 -0.62 -1.98
CA PHE A 47 -3.06 -0.30 -0.73
C PHE A 47 -4.26 -1.23 -0.49
N ALA A 48 -5.13 -1.41 -1.49
CA ALA A 48 -6.31 -2.25 -1.38
C ALA A 48 -5.96 -3.72 -1.09
N VAL A 49 -4.99 -4.29 -1.82
CA VAL A 49 -4.53 -5.67 -1.64
C VAL A 49 -3.92 -5.86 -0.24
N THR A 50 -3.07 -4.93 0.19
CA THR A 50 -2.38 -5.04 1.48
C THR A 50 -3.36 -4.88 2.65
N ALA A 51 -4.29 -3.93 2.55
CA ALA A 51 -5.32 -3.72 3.55
C ALA A 51 -6.27 -4.93 3.66
N ALA A 52 -6.69 -5.50 2.53
CA ALA A 52 -7.51 -6.70 2.50
C ALA A 52 -6.77 -7.92 3.05
N GLY A 53 -5.50 -8.09 2.70
CA GLY A 53 -4.63 -9.15 3.21
C GLY A 53 -4.46 -9.06 4.73
N ALA A 54 -4.14 -7.88 5.26
CA ALA A 54 -4.01 -7.64 6.70
C ALA A 54 -5.32 -7.93 7.45
N ARG A 55 -6.46 -7.51 6.89
CA ARG A 55 -7.80 -7.80 7.45
C ARG A 55 -8.06 -9.31 7.49
N ALA A 56 -7.76 -10.02 6.42
CA ALA A 56 -7.96 -11.47 6.32
C ALA A 56 -7.02 -12.24 7.27
N PHE A 57 -5.78 -11.79 7.42
CA PHE A 57 -4.81 -12.40 8.33
C PHE A 57 -5.22 -12.20 9.79
N ALA A 58 -5.66 -10.99 10.15
CA ALA A 58 -6.20 -10.69 11.48
C ALA A 58 -7.41 -11.57 11.81
N ALA A 59 -8.33 -11.77 10.84
CA ALA A 59 -9.49 -12.64 11.02
C ALA A 59 -9.16 -14.13 11.15
N ARG A 60 -7.97 -14.58 10.72
CA ARG A 60 -7.51 -15.96 10.89
C ARG A 60 -6.77 -16.22 12.20
N LEU A 61 -6.29 -15.16 12.85
CA LEU A 61 -5.54 -15.25 14.11
C LEU A 61 -6.43 -14.98 15.35
N SER A 62 -7.70 -14.59 15.13
CA SER A 62 -8.75 -14.48 16.15
C SER A 62 -9.54 -15.78 16.29
#